data_AF-A0A8G2F9T5-F1
#
_entry.id   AF-A0A8G2F9T5-F1
#
_cell.length_a   1.000
_cell.length_b   1.000
_cell.length_c   1.000
_cell.angle_alpha   90.00
_cell.angle_beta   90.00
_cell.angle_gamma   90.00
#
_symmetry.space_group_name_H-M   'P 1'
#
loop_
_entity.id
_entity.type
_entity.pdbx_description
1 polymer ?
#
loop_
_entity_poly.entity_id
_entity_poly.type
_entity_poly.pdbx_seq_one_letter_code
_entity_poly.pdbx_strand_id
1 'polypeptide(L)' 'MTTIMPQSELVKKAVVYIYEQRKKYPKNFNKLLDQAGMRFNLSPKEAEMLKDFFKQSESDH' A
#
# COMPACT_ATOMS: atom_id res chain seq x y z
N MET A 1 18.96 -5.61 -6.42
CA MET A 1 17.67 -5.60 -5.72
C MET A 1 16.84 -4.46 -6.28
N THR A 2 15.94 -4.76 -7.19
CA THR A 2 15.05 -3.74 -7.77
C THR A 2 13.96 -3.47 -6.75
N THR A 3 14.15 -2.44 -5.93
CA THR A 3 13.02 -1.79 -5.27
C THR A 3 12.06 -1.42 -6.39
N ILE A 4 10.98 -2.18 -6.55
CA ILE A 4 9.87 -1.82 -7.43
C ILE A 4 9.26 -0.58 -6.80
N MET A 5 9.89 0.57 -7.04
CA MET A 5 9.32 1.85 -6.71
C MET A 5 8.06 1.95 -7.55
N PRO A 6 6.89 2.20 -6.93
CA PRO A 6 5.70 2.42 -7.71
C PRO A 6 5.97 3.58 -8.68
N GLN A 7 5.85 3.32 -9.99
CA GLN A 7 6.02 4.36 -11.00
C GLN A 7 4.95 5.45 -10.85
N SER A 8 3.79 5.09 -10.30
CA SER A 8 2.68 6.01 -10.04
C SER A 8 2.85 6.80 -8.76
N GLU A 9 2.69 8.12 -8.85
CA GLU A 9 2.61 9.01 -7.68
C GLU A 9 1.44 8.67 -6.74
N LEU A 10 0.32 8.19 -7.30
CA LEU A 10 -0.85 7.78 -6.52
C LEU A 10 -0.54 6.63 -5.58
N VAL A 11 0.18 5.61 -6.07
CA VAL A 11 0.60 4.46 -5.26
C VAL A 11 1.58 4.92 -4.18
N LYS A 12 2.53 5.83 -4.48
CA LYS A 12 3.42 6.39 -3.43
C LYS A 12 2.62 7.09 -2.32
N LYS A 13 1.64 7.93 -2.68
CA LYS A 13 0.77 8.61 -1.71
C LYS A 13 -0.06 7.61 -0.89
N ALA A 14 -0.57 6.55 -1.54
CA ALA A 14 -1.29 5.46 -0.89
C ALA A 14 -0.41 4.69 0.10
N VAL A 15 0.84 4.38 -0.25
CA VAL A 15 1.81 3.73 0.65
C VAL A 15 2.03 4.58 1.89
N VAL A 16 2.32 5.87 1.73
CA VAL A 16 2.55 6.79 2.85
C VAL A 16 1.33 6.84 3.77
N TYR A 17 0.14 7.00 3.19
CA TYR A 17 -1.13 6.99 3.93
C TYR A 17 -1.30 5.72 4.75
N ILE A 18 -1.11 4.54 4.15
CA ILE A 18 -1.21 3.26 4.86
C ILE A 18 -0.16 3.17 5.97
N TYR A 19 1.06 3.65 5.76
CA TYR A 19 2.12 3.65 6.76
C TYR A 19 1.75 4.48 8.00
N GLU A 20 1.18 5.67 7.78
CA GLU A 20 0.70 6.53 8.86
C GLU A 20 -0.49 5.92 9.59
N GLN A 21 -1.43 5.33 8.85
CA GLN A 21 -2.58 4.68 9.44
C GLN A 21 -2.20 3.41 10.21
N ARG A 22 -1.21 2.64 9.74
CA ARG A 22 -0.71 1.43 10.42
C ARG A 22 -0.10 1.77 11.77
N LYS A 23 0.56 2.93 11.92
CA LYS A 23 1.05 3.43 13.22
C LYS A 23 -0.08 3.71 14.21
N LYS A 24 -1.25 4.15 13.73
CA LYS A 24 -2.44 4.42 14.57
C LYS A 24 -3.33 3.20 14.78
N TYR A 25 -3.44 2.33 13.77
CA TYR A 25 -4.37 1.20 13.71
C TYR A 25 -3.71 -0.05 13.10
N PRO A 26 -2.84 -0.73 13.86
CA PRO A 26 -2.05 -1.85 13.32
C PRO A 26 -2.88 -3.07 12.93
N LYS A 27 -4.09 -3.24 13.49
CA LYS A 27 -4.92 -4.45 13.27
C LYS A 27 -5.70 -4.47 11.95
N ASN A 28 -5.78 -3.35 11.22
CA ASN A 28 -6.73 -3.19 10.11
C ASN A 28 -6.06 -3.02 8.73
N PHE A 29 -4.89 -3.63 8.52
CA PHE A 29 -4.10 -3.47 7.29
C PHE A 29 -4.91 -3.72 5.99
N ASN A 30 -5.68 -4.81 5.91
CA ASN A 30 -6.53 -5.10 4.75
C ASN A 30 -7.56 -3.99 4.47
N LYS A 31 -8.14 -3.38 5.51
CA LYS A 31 -9.06 -2.24 5.35
C LYS A 31 -8.34 -0.97 4.90
N LEU A 32 -7.09 -0.76 5.34
CA LEU A 32 -6.29 0.38 4.93
C LEU A 32 -5.91 0.31 3.44
N LEU A 33 -5.60 -0.90 2.95
CA LEU A 33 -5.39 -1.18 1.53
C LEU A 33 -6.62 -0.82 0.69
N ASP A 34 -7.79 -1.30 1.09
CA ASP A 34 -9.05 -1.05 0.39
C ASP A 34 -9.41 0.44 0.39
N GLN A 35 -9.31 1.09 1.56
CA GLN A 35 -9.50 2.53 1.68
C GLN A 35 -8.52 3.33 0.83
N ALA A 36 -7.25 2.94 0.77
CA ALA A 36 -6.27 3.63 -0.05
C ALA A 36 -6.55 3.44 -1.54
N GLY A 37 -6.97 2.24 -1.96
CA GLY A 37 -7.40 1.96 -3.33
C GLY A 37 -8.53 2.89 -3.78
N MET A 38 -9.58 3.00 -2.96
CA MET A 38 -10.70 3.91 -3.23
C MET A 38 -10.31 5.40 -3.13
N ARG A 39 -9.51 5.77 -2.12
CA ARG A 39 -9.15 7.17 -1.87
C ARG A 39 -8.24 7.77 -2.94
N PHE A 40 -7.31 6.97 -3.45
CA PHE A 40 -6.36 7.39 -4.47
C PHE A 40 -6.79 7.00 -5.88
N ASN A 41 -8.00 6.45 -6.06
CA ASN A 41 -8.51 5.97 -7.34
C ASN A 41 -7.50 5.05 -8.06
N LEU A 42 -6.93 4.11 -7.31
CA LEU A 42 -5.93 3.21 -7.85
C LEU A 42 -6.55 2.28 -8.90
N SER A 43 -5.87 2.12 -10.03
CA SER A 43 -6.22 1.11 -11.02
C SER A 43 -6.04 -0.31 -10.44
N PRO A 44 -6.69 -1.34 -11.00
CA PRO A 44 -6.53 -2.73 -10.52
C PRO A 44 -5.06 -3.15 -10.42
N LYS A 45 -4.26 -2.78 -11.42
CA LYS A 45 -2.81 -3.04 -11.48
C LYS A 45 -2.03 -2.31 -10.36
N GLU A 46 -2.45 -1.10 -10.00
CA GLU A 46 -1.83 -0.31 -8.94
C GLU A 46 -2.19 -0.84 -7.56
N ALA A 47 -3.44 -1.27 -7.37
CA ALA A 47 -3.92 -1.90 -6.15
C ALA A 47 -3.19 -3.24 -5.88
N GLU A 48 -2.96 -4.05 -6.93
CA GLU A 48 -2.13 -5.26 -6.82
C GLU A 48 -0.69 -4.95 -6.44
N MET A 49 -0.04 -3.97 -7.10
CA MET A 49 1.31 -3.53 -6.72
C MET A 49 1.39 -3.07 -5.26
N LEU A 50 0.42 -2.27 -4.80
CA LEU A 50 0.34 -1.81 -3.42
C LEU A 50 0.27 -3.01 -2.46
N LYS A 51 -0.62 -3.97 -2.77
CA LYS A 51 -0.82 -5.17 -1.96
C LYS A 51 0.45 -6.02 -1.89
N ASP A 52 1.12 -6.25 -3.02
CA ASP A 52 2.34 -7.06 -3.09
C ASP A 52 3.50 -6.41 -2.33
N PHE A 53 3.67 -5.08 -2.47
CA PHE A 53 4.69 -4.30 -1.77
C PHE A 53 4.62 -4.48 -0.25
N PHE A 54 3.41 -4.38 0.32
CA PHE A 54 3.23 -4.56 1.75
C PHE A 54 3.26 -6.03 2.18
N LYS A 55 2.81 -6.96 1.33
CA LYS A 55 2.85 -8.40 1.63
C LYS A 55 4.29 -8.93 1.68
N GLN A 56 5.16 -8.46 0.79
CA GLN A 56 6.61 -8.71 0.88
C GLN A 56 7.20 -8.07 2.14
N SER A 57 6.78 -6.86 2.50
CA SER A 57 7.26 -6.18 3.71
C SER A 57 6.85 -6.87 5.03
N GLU A 58 5.78 -7.68 5.05
CA GLU A 58 5.40 -8.49 6.22
C GLU A 58 6.06 -9.87 6.26
N SER A 59 6.59 -10.36 5.14
CA SER A 59 7.18 -11.71 5.05
C SER A 59 8.67 -11.75 5.46
N ASP A 60 9.28 -10.58 5.72
CA ASP A 60 10.69 -10.44 6.12
C ASP A 60 10.86 -10.31 7.65
N HIS A 61 9.92 -10.84 8.45
CA HIS A 61 9.93 -10.70 9.91
C HIS A 61 9.83 -12.03 10.67
#